data_AF-A0AAN7BRF5-F1
#
_entry.id   AF-A0AAN7BRF5-F1
#
_cell.length_a   1.000
_cell.length_b   1.000
_cell.length_c   1.000
_cell.angle_alpha   90.00
_cell.angle_beta   90.00
_cell.angle_gamma   90.00
#
_symmetry.space_group_name_H-M   'P 1'
#
loop_
_entity.id
_entity.type
_entity.pdbx_description
1 polymer ?
#
loop_
_entity_poly.entity_id
_entity_poly.type
_entity_poly.pdbx_seq_one_letter_code
_entity_poly.pdbx_strand_id
1 'polypeptide(L)'
;MSHIHQDDRVQHTHEDDRMHTIPHVRPRISHETLTHLGLTSTIANEIWDYWTNFYDPTGMITRHAIDPPNPWGFPQLKFHVMVINIIYRALLTPSYSSDWEWFTSMKVAGLSSEVQAAIMDPNFTYLWRSRSLRYWIHETLYLRWTGLLPRPERTS
;
A
#
# COMPACT_ATOMS: atom_id res chain seq x y z
N MET A 1 -64.46 8.17 -24.93
CA MET A 1 -64.84 8.26 -23.50
C MET A 1 -63.97 7.30 -22.71
N SER A 2 -63.82 7.57 -21.41
CA SER A 2 -63.34 6.71 -20.30
C SER A 2 -63.78 5.23 -20.35
N HIS A 3 -63.19 4.25 -19.64
CA HIS A 3 -62.08 4.13 -18.65
C HIS A 3 -61.46 2.69 -18.79
N ILE A 4 -60.21 2.35 -18.42
CA ILE A 4 -59.70 1.95 -17.08
C ILE A 4 -60.65 0.92 -16.39
N HIS A 5 -60.30 -0.30 -15.95
CA HIS A 5 -59.05 -1.08 -15.74
C HIS A 5 -59.36 -2.60 -16.01
N GLN A 6 -58.59 -3.69 -15.73
CA GLN A 6 -57.31 -3.98 -15.04
C GLN A 6 -56.72 -5.36 -15.52
N ASP A 7 -55.57 -5.75 -14.95
CA ASP A 7 -54.99 -7.07 -14.56
C ASP A 7 -55.78 -8.40 -14.81
N ASP A 8 -55.15 -9.59 -14.89
CA ASP A 8 -53.83 -10.01 -14.37
C ASP A 8 -52.91 -10.68 -15.43
N ARG A 9 -51.61 -10.36 -15.39
CA ARG A 9 -50.56 -11.12 -16.09
C ARG A 9 -49.24 -11.06 -15.32
N VAL A 10 -49.06 -11.99 -14.39
CA VAL A 10 -47.81 -12.16 -13.64
C VAL A 10 -46.68 -12.60 -14.58
N GLN A 11 -45.98 -11.62 -15.16
CA GLN A 11 -44.68 -11.84 -15.77
C GLN A 11 -43.65 -11.82 -14.64
N HIS A 12 -42.97 -12.96 -14.43
CA HIS A 12 -41.82 -13.03 -13.53
C HIS A 12 -40.76 -12.06 -14.04
N THR A 13 -40.53 -10.93 -13.37
CA THR A 13 -39.47 -10.01 -13.78
C THR A 13 -38.11 -10.63 -13.47
N HIS A 14 -37.23 -10.64 -14.47
CA HIS A 14 -35.89 -11.22 -14.34
C HIS A 14 -34.91 -10.16 -13.82
N GLU A 15 -35.27 -9.53 -12.71
CA GLU A 15 -34.55 -8.42 -12.09
C GLU A 15 -33.59 -8.90 -11.00
N ASP A 16 -32.53 -8.13 -10.78
CA ASP A 16 -31.59 -8.22 -9.65
C ASP A 16 -30.89 -9.55 -9.34
N ASP A 17 -30.60 -10.35 -10.37
CA ASP A 17 -29.31 -11.08 -10.44
C ASP A 17 -28.24 -10.27 -11.20
N ARG A 18 -28.30 -8.94 -11.04
CA ARG A 18 -27.14 -8.07 -11.18
C ARG A 18 -26.24 -8.28 -9.97
N MET A 19 -25.58 -9.43 -9.94
CA MET A 19 -24.44 -9.70 -9.07
C MET A 19 -23.34 -8.68 -9.40
N HIS A 20 -23.42 -7.51 -8.77
CA HIS A 20 -22.48 -6.41 -8.95
C HIS A 20 -21.11 -6.91 -8.52
N THR A 21 -20.27 -7.24 -9.50
CA THR A 21 -18.86 -7.53 -9.30
C THR A 21 -18.23 -6.30 -8.64
N ILE A 22 -18.03 -6.38 -7.31
CA ILE A 22 -17.45 -5.30 -6.51
C ILE A 22 -16.14 -4.92 -7.21
N PRO A 23 -16.05 -3.72 -7.83
CA PRO A 23 -14.94 -3.43 -8.73
C PRO A 23 -13.66 -3.51 -7.93
N HIS A 24 -12.78 -4.49 -8.22
CA HIS A 24 -11.64 -4.85 -7.36
C HIS A 24 -10.93 -3.59 -6.87
N VAL A 25 -11.20 -3.22 -5.61
CA VAL A 25 -10.98 -1.83 -5.16
C VAL A 25 -9.48 -1.66 -4.96
N ARG A 26 -8.80 -1.21 -6.01
CA ARG A 26 -7.37 -0.94 -5.97
C ARG A 26 -7.12 -0.01 -4.79
N PRO A 27 -6.10 -0.27 -3.95
CA PRO A 27 -5.74 0.68 -2.92
C PRO A 27 -5.56 2.05 -3.59
N ARG A 28 -6.32 3.05 -3.13
CA ARG A 28 -6.23 4.41 -3.68
C ARG A 28 -4.94 5.03 -3.18
N ILE A 29 -3.85 4.71 -3.88
CA ILE A 29 -2.51 5.22 -3.60
C ILE A 29 -2.57 6.75 -3.61
N SER A 30 -2.26 7.33 -2.47
CA SER A 30 -2.34 8.76 -2.17
C SER A 30 -1.12 9.20 -1.37
N HIS A 31 -0.99 10.49 -1.08
CA HIS A 31 0.07 10.98 -0.18
C HIS A 31 -0.05 10.34 1.21
N GLU A 32 -1.28 10.29 1.75
CA GLU A 32 -1.58 9.72 3.08
C GLU A 32 -1.25 8.23 3.17
N THR A 33 -1.16 7.52 2.03
CA THR A 33 -0.65 6.13 1.99
C THR A 33 0.78 6.06 2.53
N LEU A 34 1.64 7.03 2.23
CA LEU A 34 3.03 7.09 2.72
C LEU A 34 3.07 7.40 4.22
N THR A 35 2.15 8.24 4.71
CA THR A 35 2.00 8.51 6.15
C THR A 35 1.46 7.28 6.91
N HIS A 36 0.53 6.51 6.33
CA HIS A 36 0.03 5.25 6.91
C HIS A 36 1.10 4.16 6.96
N LEU A 37 1.95 4.07 5.93
CA LEU A 37 3.18 3.26 5.97
C LEU A 37 4.14 3.71 7.10
N GLY A 38 3.92 4.90 7.66
CA GLY A 38 4.61 5.40 8.85
C GLY A 38 5.87 6.19 8.53
N LEU A 39 5.92 6.84 7.37
CA LEU A 39 6.98 7.79 7.01
C LEU A 39 6.73 9.17 7.62
N THR A 40 7.81 9.91 7.87
CA THR A 40 7.75 11.34 8.20
C THR A 40 7.14 12.15 7.05
N SER A 41 6.50 13.27 7.35
CA SER A 41 5.87 14.14 6.33
C SER A 41 6.88 14.63 5.28
N THR A 42 8.12 14.93 5.66
CA THR A 42 9.20 15.31 4.74
C THR A 42 9.46 14.22 3.69
N ILE A 43 9.67 12.97 4.12
CA ILE A 43 9.99 11.87 3.21
C ILE A 43 8.74 11.35 2.49
N ALA A 44 7.55 11.50 3.08
CA ALA A 44 6.29 11.30 2.37
C ALA A 44 6.12 12.32 1.23
N ASN A 45 6.43 13.60 1.44
CA ASN A 45 6.45 14.61 0.38
C ASN A 45 7.45 14.24 -0.72
N GLU A 46 8.73 13.99 -0.37
CA GLU A 46 9.77 13.66 -1.35
C GLU A 46 9.42 12.43 -2.21
N ILE A 47 8.86 11.37 -1.59
CA ILE A 47 8.45 10.16 -2.31
C ILE A 47 7.17 10.39 -3.12
N TRP A 48 6.25 11.25 -2.66
CA TRP A 48 5.05 11.60 -3.41
C TRP A 48 5.34 12.52 -4.60
N ASP A 49 6.19 13.52 -4.42
CA ASP A 49 6.67 14.42 -5.47
C ASP A 49 7.49 13.63 -6.50
N TYR A 50 8.31 12.66 -6.07
CA TYR A 50 8.94 11.71 -6.98
C TYR A 50 7.88 10.87 -7.72
N TRP A 51 6.95 10.23 -7.02
CA TRP A 51 5.91 9.38 -7.62
C TRP A 51 5.03 10.11 -8.64
N THR A 52 4.71 11.38 -8.39
CA THR A 52 3.84 12.18 -9.26
C THR A 52 4.60 12.82 -10.42
N ASN A 53 5.76 13.44 -10.16
CA ASN A 53 6.52 14.16 -11.20
C ASN A 53 7.38 13.23 -12.09
N PHE A 54 7.51 11.93 -11.76
CA PHE A 54 8.10 10.93 -12.66
C PHE A 54 7.11 10.49 -13.78
N TYR A 55 5.87 11.02 -13.78
CA TYR A 55 4.89 10.86 -14.85
C TYR A 55 4.62 12.20 -15.57
N ASP A 56 4.66 12.14 -16.89
CA ASP A 56 4.66 13.32 -17.77
C ASP A 56 3.24 13.94 -17.94
N PRO A 57 3.05 15.25 -17.72
CA PRO A 57 1.79 15.95 -17.99
C PRO A 57 1.35 15.95 -19.48
N THR A 58 2.18 15.53 -20.45
CA THR A 58 1.72 15.30 -21.84
C THR A 58 0.81 14.08 -21.99
N GLY A 59 0.68 13.23 -20.97
CA GLY A 59 -0.20 12.06 -20.98
C GLY A 59 0.41 10.79 -21.58
N MET A 60 1.66 10.81 -22.03
CA MET A 60 2.40 9.58 -22.37
C MET A 60 2.85 8.84 -21.11
N ILE A 61 1.91 8.17 -20.45
CA ILE A 61 2.17 7.33 -19.26
C ILE A 61 3.25 6.28 -19.60
N THR A 62 4.35 6.27 -18.87
CA THR A 62 5.42 5.26 -18.91
C THR A 62 5.01 3.94 -18.24
N ARG A 63 3.82 3.45 -18.60
CA ARG A 63 3.18 2.12 -18.45
C ARG A 63 3.42 1.26 -17.19
N HIS A 64 3.84 1.83 -16.06
CA HIS A 64 4.18 1.06 -14.85
C HIS A 64 3.42 1.45 -13.57
N ALA A 65 2.75 2.60 -13.51
CA ALA A 65 1.98 3.01 -12.32
C ALA A 65 0.65 2.26 -12.11
N ILE A 66 0.11 1.61 -13.16
CA ILE A 66 -1.28 1.14 -13.18
C ILE A 66 -1.40 -0.23 -13.88
N ASP A 67 -2.40 -1.00 -13.43
CA ASP A 67 -2.95 -2.25 -14.01
C ASP A 67 -2.23 -3.59 -13.74
N PRO A 68 -2.94 -4.74 -13.78
CA PRO A 68 -2.43 -6.07 -13.41
C PRO A 68 -1.52 -6.66 -14.51
N PRO A 69 -0.94 -7.87 -14.41
CA PRO A 69 0.19 -8.24 -15.26
C PRO A 69 -0.23 -8.33 -16.73
N ASN A 70 0.58 -7.74 -17.61
CA ASN A 70 0.35 -7.87 -19.04
C ASN A 70 0.64 -9.31 -19.52
N PRO A 71 0.07 -9.76 -20.65
CA PRO A 71 0.25 -11.13 -21.16
C PRO A 71 1.68 -11.51 -21.55
N TRP A 72 2.65 -10.61 -21.39
CA TRP A 72 4.03 -10.72 -21.88
C TRP A 72 5.07 -10.67 -20.75
N GLY A 73 4.64 -10.71 -19.48
CA GLY A 73 5.50 -11.07 -18.34
C GLY A 73 6.44 -9.97 -17.79
N PHE A 74 6.34 -8.72 -18.24
CA PHE A 74 7.22 -7.65 -17.73
C PHE A 74 6.92 -7.29 -16.26
N PRO A 75 7.93 -7.22 -15.37
CA PRO A 75 7.73 -6.94 -13.95
C PRO A 75 7.42 -5.46 -13.69
N GLN A 76 6.21 -5.19 -13.22
CA GLN A 76 5.74 -3.86 -12.83
C GLN A 76 6.35 -3.42 -11.49
N LEU A 77 6.87 -2.18 -11.42
CA LEU A 77 7.36 -1.60 -10.16
C LEU A 77 6.16 -1.19 -9.28
N LYS A 78 5.73 -2.11 -8.42
CA LYS A 78 4.66 -1.86 -7.43
C LYS A 78 5.07 -0.72 -6.50
N PHE A 79 4.13 0.19 -6.18
CA PHE A 79 4.39 1.37 -5.33
C PHE A 79 5.12 1.05 -4.02
N HIS A 80 4.70 0.03 -3.26
CA HIS A 80 5.39 -0.38 -2.04
C HIS A 80 6.84 -0.85 -2.28
N VAL A 81 7.15 -1.47 -3.42
CA VAL A 81 8.52 -1.87 -3.77
C VAL A 81 9.38 -0.64 -4.06
N MET A 82 8.83 0.40 -4.70
CA MET A 82 9.51 1.69 -4.85
C MET A 82 9.80 2.33 -3.48
N VAL A 83 8.79 2.43 -2.61
CA VAL A 83 8.90 3.00 -1.26
C VAL A 83 9.99 2.26 -0.44
N ILE A 84 9.92 0.93 -0.37
CA ILE A 84 10.91 0.10 0.33
C ILE A 84 12.31 0.30 -0.26
N ASN A 85 12.46 0.37 -1.59
CA ASN A 85 13.75 0.59 -2.24
C ASN A 85 14.37 1.96 -1.95
N ILE A 86 13.55 3.01 -1.80
CA ILE A 86 14.04 4.35 -1.42
C ILE A 86 14.56 4.33 0.02
N ILE A 87 13.76 3.79 0.95
CA ILE A 87 14.11 3.64 2.37
C ILE A 87 15.39 2.80 2.52
N TYR A 88 15.49 1.67 1.80
CA TYR A 88 16.67 0.79 1.78
C TYR A 88 17.96 1.46 1.30
N ARG A 89 17.89 2.51 0.47
CA ARG A 89 19.06 3.30 0.03
C ARG A 89 19.50 4.31 1.08
N ALA A 90 18.57 4.83 1.88
CA ALA A 90 18.86 5.76 2.97
C ALA A 90 19.31 5.06 4.28
N LEU A 91 19.02 3.76 4.45
CA LEU A 91 19.47 2.99 5.61
C LEU A 91 21.00 2.84 5.67
N LEU A 92 21.57 3.36 6.75
CA LEU A 92 22.91 3.05 7.21
C LEU A 92 23.04 1.55 7.53
N THR A 93 24.28 1.07 7.67
CA THR A 93 24.60 -0.28 8.17
C THR A 93 24.89 -0.22 9.68
N PRO A 94 23.89 -0.39 10.56
CA PRO A 94 24.13 -0.39 12.01
C PRO A 94 24.86 -1.66 12.44
N SER A 95 25.60 -1.59 13.55
CA SER A 95 26.03 -2.77 14.28
C SER A 95 24.84 -3.50 14.92
N TYR A 96 25.00 -4.79 15.20
CA TYR A 96 24.00 -5.60 15.90
C TYR A 96 23.95 -5.33 17.43
N SER A 97 24.83 -4.46 17.93
CA SER A 97 25.08 -4.20 19.35
C SER A 97 24.65 -2.82 19.84
N SER A 98 24.11 -1.96 18.95
CA SER A 98 23.90 -0.54 19.21
C SER A 98 22.49 -0.10 18.83
N ASP A 99 21.59 -0.08 19.81
CA ASP A 99 20.19 0.33 19.66
C ASP A 99 20.10 1.77 19.11
N TRP A 100 21.05 2.63 19.50
CA TRP A 100 21.25 3.98 18.98
C TRP A 100 21.49 4.02 17.47
N GLU A 101 22.30 3.11 16.91
CA GLU A 101 22.55 3.05 15.47
C GLU A 101 21.32 2.57 14.70
N TRP A 102 20.48 1.72 15.30
CA TRP A 102 19.20 1.31 14.72
C TRP A 102 18.23 2.49 14.65
N PHE A 103 18.02 3.21 15.75
CA PHE A 103 17.22 4.44 15.76
C PHE A 103 17.76 5.50 14.79
N THR A 104 19.08 5.70 14.75
CA THR A 104 19.72 6.64 13.83
C THR A 104 19.51 6.25 12.37
N SER A 105 19.69 4.98 12.02
CA SER A 105 19.48 4.49 10.65
C SER A 105 18.01 4.63 10.21
N MET A 106 17.05 4.29 11.08
CA MET A 106 15.62 4.49 10.80
C MET A 106 15.23 5.97 10.64
N LYS A 107 15.81 6.85 11.46
CA LYS A 107 15.58 8.30 11.40
C LYS A 107 16.15 8.90 10.10
N VAL A 108 17.34 8.50 9.67
CA VAL A 108 17.94 8.90 8.38
C VAL A 108 17.11 8.36 7.22
N ALA A 109 16.57 7.14 7.34
CA ALA A 109 15.69 6.54 6.34
C ALA A 109 14.22 7.01 6.39
N GLY A 110 13.91 8.08 7.13
CA GLY A 110 12.63 8.76 7.06
C GLY A 110 11.47 8.15 7.83
N LEU A 111 11.71 7.13 8.66
CA LEU A 111 10.65 6.46 9.43
C LEU A 111 10.19 7.34 10.61
N SER A 112 8.88 7.37 10.86
CA SER A 112 8.29 8.06 12.01
C SER A 112 8.74 7.46 13.35
N SER A 113 8.63 8.23 14.43
CA SER A 113 8.91 7.75 15.79
C SER A 113 7.98 6.60 16.21
N GLU A 114 6.77 6.53 15.66
CA GLU A 114 5.80 5.46 15.88
C GLU A 114 6.28 4.13 15.28
N VAL A 115 6.71 4.13 14.01
CA VAL A 115 7.35 2.95 13.40
C VAL A 115 8.66 2.57 14.09
N GLN A 116 9.48 3.55 14.47
CA GLN A 116 10.73 3.30 15.20
C GLN A 116 10.46 2.59 16.55
N ALA A 117 9.46 3.04 17.30
CA ALA A 117 9.07 2.42 18.57
C ALA A 117 8.46 1.02 18.36
N ALA A 118 7.64 0.82 17.31
CA ALA A 118 7.05 -0.48 16.99
C ALA A 118 8.10 -1.54 16.58
N ILE A 119 9.18 -1.13 15.90
CA ILE A 119 10.29 -2.02 15.53
C ILE A 119 11.19 -2.32 16.74
N MET A 120 11.44 -1.33 17.60
CA MET A 120 12.38 -1.41 18.72
C MET A 120 11.73 -1.69 20.08
N ASP A 121 10.52 -2.24 20.11
CA ASP A 121 9.79 -2.51 21.36
C ASP A 121 10.65 -3.37 22.32
N PRO A 122 10.95 -2.88 23.54
CA PRO A 122 11.77 -3.59 24.52
C PRO A 122 11.24 -4.99 24.87
N ASN A 123 9.91 -5.18 24.86
CA ASN A 123 9.28 -6.48 25.15
C ASN A 123 9.63 -7.54 24.10
N PHE A 124 9.97 -7.11 22.88
CA PHE A 124 10.33 -7.97 21.75
C PHE A 124 11.82 -7.85 21.38
N THR A 125 12.70 -7.46 22.33
CA THR A 125 14.15 -7.31 22.11
C THR A 125 14.82 -8.56 21.52
N TYR A 126 14.40 -9.76 21.95
CA TYR A 126 14.91 -11.03 21.39
C TYR A 126 14.50 -11.22 19.91
N LEU A 127 13.33 -10.72 19.53
CA LEU A 127 12.76 -10.85 18.20
C LEU A 127 13.45 -9.86 17.25
N TRP A 128 13.45 -8.57 17.55
CA TRP A 128 14.01 -7.59 16.62
C TRP A 128 15.53 -7.74 16.44
N ARG A 129 16.27 -8.24 17.45
CA ARG A 129 17.69 -8.60 17.30
C ARG A 129 17.95 -9.90 16.51
N SER A 130 16.94 -10.72 16.21
CA SER A 130 17.12 -12.01 15.51
C SER A 130 17.32 -11.90 13.99
N ARG A 131 17.10 -10.72 13.41
CA ARG A 131 17.26 -10.40 11.97
C ARG A 131 17.87 -9.01 11.82
N SER A 132 18.22 -8.62 10.60
CA SER A 132 18.74 -7.27 10.33
C SER A 132 17.61 -6.22 10.33
N LEU A 133 17.95 -4.96 10.63
CA LEU A 133 17.02 -3.82 10.59
C LEU A 133 16.23 -3.74 9.27
N ARG A 134 16.88 -4.04 8.13
CA ARG A 134 16.24 -4.07 6.80
C ARG A 134 15.05 -5.03 6.75
N TYR A 135 15.16 -6.21 7.36
CA TYR A 135 14.08 -7.20 7.41
C TYR A 135 12.87 -6.66 8.20
N TRP A 136 13.08 -6.09 9.39
CA TRP A 136 11.97 -5.56 10.20
C TRP A 136 11.27 -4.35 9.57
N ILE A 137 12.02 -3.51 8.88
CA ILE A 137 11.47 -2.41 8.08
C ILE A 137 10.61 -2.97 6.93
N HIS A 138 11.10 -3.98 6.19
CA HIS A 138 10.32 -4.62 5.13
C HIS A 138 9.01 -5.19 5.65
N GLU A 139 9.04 -6.04 6.69
CA GLU A 139 7.83 -6.66 7.23
C GLU A 139 6.87 -5.61 7.80
N THR A 140 7.35 -4.59 8.51
CA THR A 140 6.50 -3.53 9.08
C THR A 140 5.79 -2.73 7.98
N LEU A 141 6.52 -2.33 6.93
CA LEU A 141 5.96 -1.59 5.79
C LEU A 141 5.02 -2.48 4.95
N TYR A 142 5.36 -3.76 4.78
CA TYR A 142 4.55 -4.71 4.02
C TYR A 142 3.24 -5.07 4.74
N LEU A 143 3.26 -5.21 6.07
CA LEU A 143 2.06 -5.40 6.89
C LEU A 143 1.16 -4.15 6.87
N ARG A 144 1.75 -2.94 6.96
CA ARG A 144 0.98 -1.69 6.83
C ARG A 144 0.39 -1.53 5.42
N TRP A 145 1.14 -1.88 4.38
CA TRP A 145 0.67 -1.88 2.99
C TRP A 145 -0.47 -2.88 2.77
N THR A 146 -0.32 -4.13 3.22
CA THR A 146 -1.36 -5.16 3.07
C THR A 146 -2.62 -4.84 3.86
N GLY A 147 -2.51 -4.11 4.97
CA GLY A 147 -3.65 -3.53 5.70
C GLY A 147 -4.48 -2.50 4.91
N LEU A 148 -3.96 -1.94 3.81
CA LEU A 148 -4.69 -1.05 2.89
C LEU A 148 -5.35 -1.78 1.70
N LEU A 149 -5.10 -3.09 1.55
CA LEU A 149 -5.73 -3.88 0.49
C LEU A 149 -7.14 -4.31 0.91
N PRO A 150 -8.10 -4.43 -0.02
CA PRO A 150 -9.36 -5.08 0.27
C PRO A 150 -9.09 -6.49 0.80
N ARG A 151 -9.74 -6.85 1.92
CA ARG A 151 -9.77 -8.24 2.36
C ARG A 151 -10.58 -9.03 1.32
N PRO A 152 -10.13 -10.22 0.89
CA PRO A 152 -11.02 -11.12 0.16
C PRO A 152 -12.21 -11.43 1.07
N GLU A 153 -13.42 -11.35 0.51
CA GLU A 153 -14.63 -11.72 1.23
C GLU A 153 -14.57 -13.21 1.60
N ARG A 154 -15.02 -13.54 2.83
CA ARG A 154 -15.12 -14.92 3.26
C ARG A 154 -16.35 -15.56 2.60
N THR A 155 -16.16 -16.08 1.39
CA THR A 155 -17.07 -17.07 0.80
C THR A 155 -17.28 -18.18 1.83
N SER A 156 -18.52 -18.34 2.29
CA SER A 156 -18.95 -19.26 3.34
C SER A 156 -19.61 -20.49 2.73
#